data_AF-A0A916R0L3-F1
#
_entry.id   AF-A0A916R0L3-F1
#
_cell.length_a   1.000
_cell.length_b   1.000
_cell.length_c   1.000
_cell.angle_alpha   90.00
_cell.angle_beta   90.00
_cell.angle_gamma   90.00
#
_symmetry.space_group_name_H-M   'P 1'
#
loop_
_entity.id
_entity.type
_entity.pdbx_description
1 polymer ?
#
loop_
_entity_poly.entity_id
_entity_poly.type
_entity_poly.pdbx_seq_one_letter_code
_entity_poly.pdbx_strand_id
1 'polypeptide(L)'
;MSSGKCVGTRGKTGDELFRASLEAKCLVGGALLFSPDQGTIRLPGTFVAPWQWGWFLISNAAFTFAVAFSDPSPLWRIGGLFGMAVVFVNAAISGQRIALALVPTVTIILLVLTGQIANLKKFLPIGIGLGVVLGGAIVSNPAVVQQRIDSFVSRWNASPPTAFISQQFEESNHGQDGFFGNGLGRATNAARAFGKTRLIETYYPKLIYEIGPIGTIAMLLLVTVITFTGFKAYRSVKDKSLRSYGASYWVFVLIISYNTYYYPLDVDPVAVYYWYFAGVVLRLPAIDKQEQARIKAEEEMENSK
;
A
#
# COMPACT_ATOMS: atom_id res chain seq x y z
N MET A 1 17.10 10.47 -34.33
CA MET A 1 16.46 10.62 -33.02
C MET A 1 16.83 11.98 -32.39
N SER A 2 16.44 13.09 -33.03
CA SER A 2 16.92 14.45 -32.68
C SER A 2 15.86 15.37 -32.06
N SER A 3 14.61 14.94 -31.92
CA SER A 3 13.56 15.75 -31.30
C SER A 3 13.14 15.15 -29.96
N GLY A 4 13.92 15.45 -28.91
CA GLY A 4 13.52 15.21 -27.54
C GLY A 4 14.52 15.79 -26.53
N LYS A 5 14.34 17.04 -26.12
CA LYS A 5 15.16 17.64 -25.06
C LYS A 5 14.68 17.15 -23.70
N CYS A 6 15.43 16.25 -23.07
CA CYS A 6 15.26 15.92 -21.66
C CYS A 6 16.53 16.30 -20.89
N VAL A 7 16.40 17.20 -19.90
CA VAL A 7 17.51 17.54 -19.00
C VAL A 7 17.76 16.37 -18.02
N GLY A 8 16.71 15.73 -17.49
CA GLY A 8 16.84 14.53 -16.66
C GLY A 8 17.83 14.74 -15.51
N THR A 9 18.67 13.74 -15.24
CA THR A 9 19.82 13.85 -14.33
C THR A 9 21.14 14.16 -15.05
N ARG A 10 21.12 14.69 -16.29
CA ARG A 10 22.37 15.01 -17.01
C ARG A 10 23.19 16.01 -16.20
N GLY A 11 24.48 15.69 -16.02
CA GLY A 11 25.42 16.49 -15.24
C GLY A 11 25.35 16.28 -13.72
N LYS A 12 24.44 15.45 -13.20
CA LYS A 12 24.41 15.08 -11.78
C LYS A 12 25.32 13.88 -11.52
N THR A 13 26.09 13.91 -10.43
CA THR A 13 27.03 12.86 -10.02
C THR A 13 26.79 12.46 -8.56
N GLY A 14 27.17 11.22 -8.19
CA GLY A 14 27.06 10.74 -6.82
C GLY A 14 25.62 10.72 -6.28
N ASP A 15 25.44 11.21 -5.04
CA ASP A 15 24.15 11.18 -4.33
C ASP A 15 23.04 12.00 -5.00
N GLU A 16 23.41 12.99 -5.81
CA GLU A 16 22.46 13.84 -6.54
C GLU A 16 21.67 13.09 -7.61
N LEU A 17 22.16 11.93 -8.05
CA LEU A 17 21.43 11.00 -8.93
C LEU A 17 20.25 10.33 -8.21
N PHE A 18 20.33 10.20 -6.88
CA PHE A 18 19.33 9.49 -6.06
C PHE A 18 18.37 10.41 -5.32
N ARG A 19 18.62 11.73 -5.35
CA ARG A 19 17.77 12.75 -4.75
C ARG A 19 16.58 13.07 -5.67
N ALA A 20 15.37 13.00 -5.12
CA ALA A 20 14.17 13.33 -5.87
C ALA A 20 14.14 14.84 -6.19
N SER A 21 13.95 15.18 -7.47
CA SER A 21 13.92 16.58 -7.95
C SER A 21 12.80 16.75 -8.97
N LEU A 22 12.09 17.88 -8.90
CA LEU A 22 11.00 18.22 -9.81
C LEU A 22 11.52 18.60 -11.22
N GLU A 23 12.80 18.97 -11.33
CA GLU A 23 13.44 19.48 -12.55
C GLU A 23 13.96 18.37 -13.48
N ALA A 24 14.15 17.15 -12.94
CA ALA A 24 14.75 16.02 -13.65
C ALA A 24 13.75 15.22 -14.52
N LYS A 25 12.79 15.87 -15.20
CA LYS A 25 11.72 15.18 -15.96
C LYS A 25 11.92 15.22 -17.48
N CYS A 26 11.58 14.10 -18.15
CA CYS A 26 11.49 13.98 -19.60
C CYS A 26 10.02 14.03 -20.04
N LEU A 27 9.69 14.85 -21.04
CA LEU A 27 8.30 14.99 -21.54
C LEU A 27 8.13 14.47 -22.98
N VAL A 28 9.07 13.68 -23.51
CA VAL A 28 9.08 13.34 -24.95
C VAL A 28 8.91 11.85 -25.17
N GLY A 29 7.92 11.48 -25.99
CA GLY A 29 7.71 10.10 -26.48
C GLY A 29 7.02 9.14 -25.50
N GLY A 30 6.41 9.65 -24.42
CA GLY A 30 5.77 8.81 -23.40
C GLY A 30 6.75 8.16 -22.41
N ALA A 31 8.06 8.25 -22.63
CA ALA A 31 9.05 7.71 -21.71
C ALA A 31 9.19 8.57 -20.44
N LEU A 32 9.08 7.94 -19.26
CA LEU A 32 9.20 8.53 -17.93
C LEU A 32 10.66 8.83 -17.54
N LEU A 33 11.62 8.11 -18.13
CA LEU A 33 13.06 8.33 -17.97
C LEU A 33 13.74 8.04 -19.30
N PHE A 34 14.61 8.93 -19.76
CA PHE A 34 15.42 8.74 -20.94
C PHE A 34 16.85 9.20 -20.64
N SER A 35 17.76 8.25 -20.44
CA SER A 35 19.18 8.48 -20.19
C SER A 35 20.01 7.64 -21.16
N PRO A 36 20.34 8.17 -22.34
CA PRO A 36 21.17 7.48 -23.35
C PRO A 36 22.54 7.10 -22.82
N ASP A 37 23.15 7.99 -22.02
CA ASP A 37 24.48 7.81 -21.42
C ASP A 37 24.55 6.62 -20.46
N GLN A 38 23.41 6.22 -19.90
CA GLN A 38 23.26 5.06 -19.01
C GLN A 38 22.45 3.94 -19.67
N GLY A 39 22.23 3.99 -20.99
CA GLY A 39 21.47 3.00 -21.75
C GLY A 39 20.03 2.76 -21.26
N THR A 40 19.43 3.72 -20.54
CA THR A 40 18.17 3.50 -19.81
C THR A 40 17.01 4.26 -20.47
N ILE A 41 15.97 3.52 -20.88
CA ILE A 41 14.68 4.06 -21.33
C ILE A 41 13.57 3.44 -20.46
N ARG A 42 12.81 4.26 -19.72
CA ARG A 42 11.60 3.80 -19.03
C ARG A 42 10.38 4.26 -19.80
N LEU A 43 9.70 3.31 -20.42
CA LEU A 43 8.40 3.51 -21.05
C LEU A 43 7.29 3.59 -19.98
N PRO A 44 6.13 4.17 -20.29
CA PRO A 44 5.02 4.21 -19.35
C PRO A 44 4.44 2.79 -19.21
N GLY A 45 4.40 2.27 -17.99
CA GLY A 45 3.82 0.96 -17.66
C GLY A 45 2.64 1.09 -16.69
N THR A 46 1.98 -0.03 -16.38
CA THR A 46 0.87 -0.09 -15.40
C THR A 46 1.23 0.54 -14.05
N PHE A 47 2.50 0.42 -13.65
CA PHE A 47 3.07 1.14 -12.52
C PHE A 47 4.17 2.08 -13.03
N VAL A 48 3.95 3.37 -12.84
CA VAL A 48 4.81 4.48 -13.25
C VAL A 48 6.01 4.61 -12.32
N ALA A 49 5.89 4.15 -11.06
CA ALA A 49 6.94 4.19 -10.06
C ALA A 49 7.10 2.87 -9.29
N PRO A 50 8.32 2.50 -8.84
CA PRO A 50 8.55 1.32 -7.99
C PRO A 50 7.70 1.31 -6.71
N TRP A 51 7.33 2.49 -6.22
CA TRP A 51 6.45 2.65 -5.06
C TRP A 51 5.04 2.13 -5.30
N GLN A 52 4.45 2.40 -6.46
CA GLN A 52 3.12 1.91 -6.83
C GLN A 52 3.12 0.38 -6.91
N TRP A 53 4.20 -0.21 -7.44
CA TRP A 53 4.39 -1.66 -7.44
C TRP A 53 4.49 -2.24 -6.02
N GLY A 54 5.29 -1.63 -5.14
CA GLY A 54 5.42 -2.12 -3.76
C GLY A 54 4.10 -2.08 -2.99
N TRP A 55 3.36 -1.00 -3.17
CA TRP A 55 2.03 -0.82 -2.59
C TRP A 55 0.96 -1.73 -3.19
N PHE A 56 1.05 -2.05 -4.48
CA PHE A 56 0.25 -3.10 -5.11
C PHE A 56 0.50 -4.45 -4.43
N LEU A 57 1.76 -4.83 -4.17
CA LEU A 57 2.08 -6.08 -3.47
C LEU A 57 1.54 -6.10 -2.03
N ILE A 58 1.68 -4.99 -1.30
CA ILE A 58 1.15 -4.85 0.07
C ILE A 58 -0.37 -5.01 0.09
N SER A 59 -1.07 -4.38 -0.86
CA SER A 59 -2.54 -4.48 -0.95
C SER A 59 -2.99 -5.89 -1.35
N ASN A 60 -2.29 -6.53 -2.27
CA ASN A 60 -2.57 -7.92 -2.64
C ASN A 60 -2.30 -8.90 -1.50
N ALA A 61 -1.36 -8.61 -0.59
CA ALA A 61 -1.18 -9.40 0.62
C ALA A 61 -2.48 -9.43 1.45
N ALA A 62 -3.18 -8.30 1.58
CA ALA A 62 -4.47 -8.24 2.28
C ALA A 62 -5.59 -8.99 1.55
N PHE A 63 -5.67 -8.87 0.21
CA PHE A 63 -6.65 -9.62 -0.60
C PHE A 63 -6.45 -11.13 -0.48
N THR A 64 -5.23 -11.58 -0.76
CA THR A 64 -4.89 -13.01 -0.80
C THR A 64 -4.98 -13.63 0.60
N PHE A 65 -4.63 -12.89 1.65
CA PHE A 65 -4.87 -13.27 3.04
C PHE A 65 -6.36 -13.44 3.33
N ALA A 66 -7.20 -12.47 2.97
CA ALA A 66 -8.63 -12.53 3.23
C ALA A 66 -9.25 -13.78 2.58
N VAL A 67 -8.90 -14.07 1.31
CA VAL A 67 -9.38 -15.25 0.59
C VAL A 67 -8.84 -16.55 1.21
N ALA A 68 -7.54 -16.62 1.51
CA ALA A 68 -6.90 -17.81 2.06
C ALA A 68 -7.56 -18.30 3.37
N PHE A 69 -7.98 -17.37 4.24
CA PHE A 69 -8.46 -17.70 5.58
C PHE A 69 -9.95 -17.52 5.80
N SER A 70 -10.63 -16.73 4.97
CA SER A 70 -12.03 -16.39 5.18
C SER A 70 -12.99 -17.08 4.21
N ASP A 71 -12.52 -17.55 3.05
CA ASP A 71 -13.41 -18.12 2.04
C ASP A 71 -14.09 -19.42 2.53
N PRO A 72 -15.38 -19.66 2.28
CA PRO A 72 -16.02 -20.93 2.64
C PRO A 72 -15.51 -22.12 1.83
N SER A 73 -15.11 -21.91 0.56
CA SER A 73 -14.70 -22.97 -0.35
C SER A 73 -13.22 -23.34 -0.22
N PRO A 74 -12.88 -24.64 -0.10
CA PRO A 74 -11.49 -25.08 -0.01
C PRO A 74 -10.69 -24.76 -1.28
N LEU A 75 -11.30 -24.76 -2.46
CA LEU A 75 -10.63 -24.43 -3.72
C LEU A 75 -10.16 -22.97 -3.74
N TRP A 76 -11.02 -22.05 -3.32
CA TRP A 76 -10.68 -20.63 -3.23
C TRP A 76 -9.66 -20.35 -2.14
N ARG A 77 -9.72 -21.07 -1.01
CA ARG A 77 -8.65 -21.01 0.01
C ARG A 77 -7.29 -21.40 -0.55
N ILE A 78 -7.20 -22.49 -1.33
CA ILE A 78 -5.95 -22.89 -2.01
C ILE A 78 -5.50 -21.81 -2.99
N GLY A 79 -6.42 -21.23 -3.77
CA GLY A 79 -6.13 -20.10 -4.65
C GLY A 79 -5.58 -18.88 -3.91
N GLY A 80 -6.18 -18.54 -2.75
CA GLY A 80 -5.70 -17.47 -1.87
C GLY A 80 -4.30 -17.74 -1.33
N LEU A 81 -4.02 -18.98 -0.89
CA LEU A 81 -2.69 -19.38 -0.41
C LEU A 81 -1.63 -19.35 -1.51
N PHE A 82 -1.97 -19.83 -2.70
CA PHE A 82 -1.11 -19.73 -3.87
C PHE A 82 -0.84 -18.25 -4.22
N GLY A 83 -1.88 -17.42 -4.21
CA GLY A 83 -1.77 -15.97 -4.41
C GLY A 83 -0.85 -15.31 -3.37
N MET A 84 -0.99 -15.66 -2.09
CA MET A 84 -0.07 -15.20 -1.04
C MET A 84 1.37 -15.61 -1.37
N ALA A 85 1.62 -16.88 -1.71
CA ALA A 85 2.96 -17.34 -2.07
C ALA A 85 3.55 -16.55 -3.24
N VAL A 86 2.76 -16.29 -4.28
CA VAL A 86 3.17 -15.47 -5.44
C VAL A 86 3.49 -14.04 -5.01
N VAL A 87 2.69 -13.42 -4.13
CA VAL A 87 2.96 -12.07 -3.60
C VAL A 87 4.27 -12.02 -2.82
N PHE A 88 4.53 -13.02 -1.98
CA PHE A 88 5.77 -13.12 -1.21
C PHE A 88 7.01 -13.31 -2.11
N VAL A 89 6.91 -14.19 -3.12
CA VAL A 89 7.97 -14.38 -4.12
C VAL A 89 8.22 -13.08 -4.89
N ASN A 90 7.18 -12.39 -5.33
CA ASN A 90 7.32 -11.11 -6.03
C ASN A 90 7.89 -10.00 -5.14
N ALA A 91 7.54 -9.97 -3.85
CA ALA A 91 8.13 -9.03 -2.89
C ALA A 91 9.64 -9.27 -2.72
N ALA A 92 10.09 -10.52 -2.80
CA ALA A 92 11.51 -10.88 -2.77
C ALA A 92 12.25 -10.54 -4.07
N ILE A 93 11.67 -10.89 -5.23
CA ILE A 93 12.35 -10.79 -6.53
C ILE A 93 12.32 -9.37 -7.10
N SER A 94 11.24 -8.61 -6.89
CA SER A 94 11.03 -7.32 -7.57
C SER A 94 12.01 -6.20 -7.20
N GLY A 95 12.90 -6.44 -6.24
CA GLY A 95 13.91 -5.47 -5.80
C GLY A 95 13.34 -4.25 -5.06
N GLN A 96 12.02 -4.23 -4.82
CA GLN A 96 11.37 -3.16 -4.07
C GLN A 96 11.48 -3.41 -2.57
N ARG A 97 12.35 -2.64 -1.93
CA ARG A 97 12.86 -2.91 -0.57
C ARG A 97 11.78 -2.81 0.50
N ILE A 98 10.82 -1.91 0.31
CA ILE A 98 9.73 -1.71 1.26
C ILE A 98 8.68 -2.80 1.14
N ALA A 99 8.46 -3.35 -0.05
CA ALA A 99 7.59 -4.50 -0.22
C ALA A 99 8.15 -5.73 0.52
N LEU A 100 9.47 -5.94 0.45
CA LEU A 100 10.16 -7.04 1.15
C LEU A 100 9.89 -7.03 2.66
N ALA A 101 9.87 -5.86 3.30
CA ALA A 101 9.63 -5.74 4.73
C ALA A 101 8.13 -5.63 5.10
N LEU A 102 7.36 -4.83 4.36
CA LEU A 102 5.96 -4.55 4.70
C LEU A 102 5.02 -5.69 4.36
N VAL A 103 5.26 -6.48 3.32
CA VAL A 103 4.38 -7.63 2.98
C VAL A 103 4.33 -8.65 4.12
N PRO A 104 5.48 -9.15 4.66
CA PRO A 104 5.47 -10.00 5.83
C PRO A 104 4.86 -9.32 7.06
N THR A 105 5.22 -8.05 7.30
CA THR A 105 4.74 -7.31 8.48
C THR A 105 3.22 -7.15 8.48
N VAL A 106 2.63 -6.73 7.36
CA VAL A 106 1.16 -6.60 7.21
C VAL A 106 0.48 -7.96 7.34
N THR A 107 1.08 -9.03 6.81
CA THR A 107 0.55 -10.40 6.96
C THR A 107 0.55 -10.83 8.43
N ILE A 108 1.62 -10.55 9.18
CA ILE A 108 1.70 -10.84 10.62
C ILE A 108 0.66 -10.02 11.40
N ILE A 109 0.53 -8.72 11.10
CA ILE A 109 -0.49 -7.87 11.72
C ILE A 109 -1.89 -8.41 11.44
N LEU A 110 -2.17 -8.83 10.21
CA LEU A 110 -3.43 -9.46 9.84
C LEU A 110 -3.66 -10.76 10.63
N LEU A 111 -2.66 -11.64 10.76
CA LEU A 111 -2.76 -12.85 11.57
C LEU A 111 -3.10 -12.56 13.04
N VAL A 112 -2.45 -11.57 13.64
CA VAL A 112 -2.69 -11.16 15.04
C VAL A 112 -4.08 -10.56 15.20
N LEU A 113 -4.41 -9.54 14.40
CA LEU A 113 -5.64 -8.76 14.58
C LEU A 113 -6.91 -9.51 14.16
N THR A 114 -6.80 -10.47 13.24
CA THR A 114 -7.92 -11.36 12.87
C THR A 114 -8.03 -12.59 13.78
N GLY A 115 -7.11 -12.78 14.74
CA GLY A 115 -7.14 -13.91 15.68
C GLY A 115 -6.80 -15.26 15.06
N GLN A 116 -6.28 -15.28 13.83
CA GLN A 116 -5.94 -16.51 13.11
C GLN A 116 -4.72 -17.24 13.69
N ILE A 117 -3.97 -16.60 14.61
CA ILE A 117 -2.88 -17.23 15.37
C ILE A 117 -3.36 -18.47 16.15
N ALA A 118 -4.59 -18.48 16.67
CA ALA A 118 -5.13 -19.64 17.37
C ALA A 118 -5.31 -20.88 16.46
N ASN A 119 -5.36 -20.68 15.13
CA ASN A 119 -5.42 -21.73 14.12
C ASN A 119 -4.03 -22.14 13.58
N LEU A 120 -2.94 -21.84 14.31
CA LEU A 120 -1.54 -22.05 13.86
C LEU A 120 -1.23 -23.47 13.36
N LYS A 121 -1.94 -24.50 13.84
CA LYS A 121 -1.78 -25.89 13.35
C LYS A 121 -2.08 -26.03 11.86
N LYS A 122 -2.98 -25.21 11.30
CA LYS A 122 -3.25 -25.13 9.86
C LYS A 122 -2.20 -24.29 9.12
N PHE A 123 -1.51 -23.41 9.84
CA PHE A 123 -0.48 -22.51 9.30
C PHE A 123 0.87 -23.21 9.16
N LEU A 124 1.18 -24.21 9.98
CA LEU A 124 2.47 -24.90 9.97
C LEU A 124 2.87 -25.47 8.60
N PRO A 125 2.03 -26.23 7.87
CA PRO A 125 2.41 -26.74 6.54
C PRO A 125 2.54 -25.62 5.49
N ILE A 126 1.74 -24.56 5.62
CA ILE A 126 1.77 -23.41 4.71
C ILE A 126 3.04 -22.57 4.96
N GLY A 127 3.37 -22.28 6.22
CA GLY A 127 4.57 -21.56 6.61
C GLY A 127 5.84 -22.33 6.26
N ILE A 128 5.83 -23.66 6.38
CA ILE A 128 6.91 -24.52 5.89
C ILE A 128 7.01 -24.44 4.37
N GLY A 129 5.90 -24.58 3.64
CA GLY A 129 5.90 -24.46 2.18
C GLY A 129 6.39 -23.09 1.68
N LEU A 130 5.90 -22.01 2.30
CA LEU A 130 6.34 -20.64 2.02
C LEU A 130 7.82 -20.45 2.37
N GLY A 131 8.27 -21.01 3.49
CA GLY A 131 9.65 -20.98 3.95
C GLY A 131 10.59 -21.75 3.02
N VAL A 132 10.15 -22.87 2.46
CA VAL A 132 10.90 -23.64 1.46
C VAL A 132 10.97 -22.88 0.13
N VAL A 133 9.88 -22.26 -0.31
CA VAL A 133 9.85 -21.48 -1.56
C VAL A 133 10.70 -20.21 -1.42
N LEU A 134 10.55 -19.47 -0.34
CA LEU A 134 11.34 -18.27 -0.05
C LEU A 134 12.80 -18.63 0.20
N GLY A 135 13.07 -19.68 0.97
CA GLY A 135 14.43 -20.21 1.20
C GLY A 135 15.08 -20.66 -0.10
N GLY A 136 14.34 -21.36 -0.97
CA GLY A 136 14.79 -21.75 -2.30
C GLY A 136 15.08 -20.55 -3.21
N ALA A 137 14.23 -19.51 -3.18
CA ALA A 137 14.47 -18.27 -3.91
C ALA A 137 15.71 -17.50 -3.40
N ILE A 138 15.92 -17.47 -2.09
CA ILE A 138 17.09 -16.85 -1.45
C ILE A 138 18.37 -17.63 -1.78
N VAL A 139 18.34 -18.96 -1.69
CA VAL A 139 19.49 -19.83 -1.98
C VAL A 139 19.84 -19.86 -3.47
N SER A 140 18.85 -19.75 -4.35
CA SER A 140 19.08 -19.69 -5.81
C SER A 140 19.62 -18.33 -6.27
N ASN A 141 19.39 -17.25 -5.51
CA ASN A 141 19.81 -15.90 -5.88
C ASN A 141 20.46 -15.12 -4.70
N PRO A 142 21.50 -15.67 -4.06
CA PRO A 142 22.03 -15.14 -2.79
C PRO A 142 22.66 -13.76 -2.97
N ALA A 143 23.35 -13.54 -4.09
CA ALA A 143 23.98 -12.26 -4.42
C ALA A 143 22.94 -11.14 -4.58
N VAL A 144 21.79 -11.43 -5.18
CA VAL A 144 20.71 -10.44 -5.38
C VAL A 144 20.10 -10.07 -4.03
N VAL A 145 19.79 -11.05 -3.18
CA VAL A 145 19.19 -10.82 -1.86
C VAL A 145 20.15 -10.05 -0.96
N GLN A 146 21.42 -10.43 -0.90
CA GLN A 146 22.42 -9.74 -0.09
C GLN A 146 22.56 -8.27 -0.54
N GLN A 147 22.66 -8.03 -1.86
CA GLN A 147 22.70 -6.68 -2.40
C GLN A 147 21.44 -5.85 -2.04
N ARG A 148 20.26 -6.48 -1.91
CA ARG A 148 19.04 -5.79 -1.47
C ARG A 148 19.08 -5.45 0.02
N ILE A 149 19.56 -6.37 0.86
CA ILE A 149 19.72 -6.15 2.31
C ILE A 149 20.73 -5.02 2.54
N ASP A 150 21.90 -5.09 1.92
CA ASP A 150 22.95 -4.08 2.05
C ASP A 150 22.46 -2.71 1.59
N SER A 151 21.71 -2.66 0.49
CA SER A 151 21.15 -1.41 0.00
C SER A 151 20.00 -0.88 0.87
N PHE A 152 19.22 -1.76 1.53
CA PHE A 152 18.23 -1.35 2.52
C PHE A 152 18.90 -0.74 3.75
N VAL A 153 19.90 -1.44 4.32
CA VAL A 153 20.66 -0.98 5.50
C VAL A 153 21.41 0.32 5.19
N SER A 154 22.07 0.40 4.03
CA SER A 154 22.78 1.61 3.59
C SER A 154 21.85 2.82 3.51
N ARG A 155 20.65 2.68 2.93
CA ARG A 155 19.68 3.79 2.87
C ARG A 155 19.04 4.10 4.23
N TRP A 156 18.78 3.08 5.04
CA TRP A 156 18.28 3.28 6.40
C TRP A 156 19.27 4.13 7.22
N ASN A 157 20.56 3.86 7.07
CA ASN A 157 21.62 4.61 7.74
C ASN A 157 21.85 5.99 7.11
N ALA A 158 21.76 6.12 5.78
CA ALA A 158 21.97 7.38 5.08
C ALA A 158 20.79 8.37 5.23
N SER A 159 19.57 7.88 5.38
CA SER A 159 18.38 8.71 5.60
C SER A 159 17.42 7.97 6.53
N PRO A 160 17.64 8.04 7.86
CA PRO A 160 16.76 7.42 8.83
C PRO A 160 15.32 7.91 8.62
N PRO A 161 14.32 7.02 8.55
CA PRO A 161 12.93 7.43 8.28
C PRO A 161 12.40 8.48 9.26
N THR A 162 12.84 8.45 10.52
CA THR A 162 12.48 9.42 11.55
C THR A 162 13.06 10.82 11.27
N ALA A 163 14.32 10.89 10.83
CA ALA A 163 14.97 12.13 10.44
C ALA A 163 14.34 12.71 9.17
N PHE A 164 14.00 11.85 8.20
CA PHE A 164 13.31 12.28 6.98
C PHE A 164 11.91 12.85 7.27
N ILE A 165 11.12 12.18 8.12
CA ILE A 165 9.79 12.66 8.50
C ILE A 165 9.87 13.97 9.27
N SER A 166 10.78 14.09 10.24
CA SER A 166 10.93 15.32 11.04
C SER A 166 11.39 16.51 10.19
N GLN A 167 12.34 16.32 9.28
CA GLN A 167 12.76 17.36 8.33
C GLN A 167 11.60 17.81 7.44
N GLN A 168 10.80 16.89 6.90
CA GLN A 168 9.64 17.26 6.09
C GLN A 168 8.54 17.96 6.91
N PHE A 169 8.41 17.63 8.19
CA PHE A 169 7.50 18.31 9.12
C PHE A 169 7.96 19.74 9.40
N GLU A 170 9.25 19.94 9.67
CA GLU A 170 9.88 21.23 9.86
C GLU A 170 9.76 22.11 8.60
N GLU A 171 10.10 21.55 7.43
CA GLU A 171 9.95 22.23 6.14
C GLU A 171 8.50 22.60 5.82
N SER A 172 7.53 21.77 6.20
CA SER A 172 6.11 22.04 5.98
C SER A 172 5.59 23.13 6.91
N ASN A 173 6.00 23.11 8.19
CA ASN A 173 5.63 24.15 9.15
C ASN A 173 6.25 25.51 8.80
N HIS A 174 7.51 25.55 8.34
CA HIS A 174 8.14 26.78 7.88
C HIS A 174 7.59 27.29 6.55
N GLY A 175 6.99 26.41 5.74
CA GLY A 175 6.37 26.76 4.46
C GLY A 175 4.88 27.12 4.56
N GLN A 176 4.31 27.21 5.76
CA GLN A 176 2.89 27.40 5.99
C GLN A 176 2.59 28.82 6.48
N ASP A 177 1.98 29.63 5.61
CA ASP A 177 1.54 30.98 5.96
C ASP A 177 0.09 30.96 6.47
N GLY A 178 -0.10 30.54 7.73
CA GLY A 178 -1.39 30.62 8.45
C GLY A 178 -2.15 29.29 8.60
N PHE A 179 -3.44 29.37 8.92
CA PHE A 179 -4.29 28.21 9.25
C PHE A 179 -4.86 27.48 8.04
N PHE A 180 -4.87 28.12 6.86
CA PHE A 180 -5.30 27.53 5.61
C PHE A 180 -4.08 27.07 4.81
N GLY A 181 -4.20 25.93 4.15
CA GLY A 181 -3.09 25.38 3.38
C GLY A 181 -2.79 26.17 2.11
N ASN A 182 -1.66 25.84 1.50
CA ASN A 182 -1.15 26.50 0.31
C ASN A 182 -1.90 26.11 -0.98
N GLY A 183 -2.85 25.18 -0.91
CA GLY A 183 -3.66 24.71 -2.03
C GLY A 183 -3.39 23.25 -2.40
N LEU A 184 -4.45 22.56 -2.83
CA LEU A 184 -4.41 21.14 -3.20
C LEU A 184 -3.46 20.87 -4.37
N GLY A 185 -2.71 19.77 -4.27
CA GLY A 185 -1.77 19.34 -5.31
C GLY A 185 -0.54 20.22 -5.46
N ARG A 186 -0.22 21.08 -4.48
CA ARG A 186 1.00 21.92 -4.46
C ARG A 186 2.17 21.30 -3.69
N ALA A 187 1.93 20.37 -2.78
CA ALA A 187 2.99 19.60 -2.12
C ALA A 187 3.51 18.47 -3.01
N THR A 188 2.84 18.23 -4.13
CA THR A 188 3.34 17.42 -5.24
C THR A 188 3.23 18.20 -6.55
N ASN A 189 3.65 17.59 -7.64
CA ASN A 189 3.75 18.25 -8.94
C ASN A 189 2.41 18.37 -9.70
N ALA A 190 1.29 18.03 -9.06
CA ALA A 190 -0.02 17.92 -9.74
C ALA A 190 -0.58 19.29 -10.15
N ALA A 191 -0.52 20.28 -9.27
CA ALA A 191 -1.03 21.63 -9.52
C ALA A 191 0.04 22.62 -10.02
N ARG A 192 1.14 22.12 -10.61
CA ARG A 192 2.27 22.96 -11.08
C ARG A 192 1.90 24.02 -12.11
N ALA A 193 0.84 23.79 -12.88
CA ALA A 193 0.32 24.78 -13.83
C ALA A 193 -0.31 25.99 -13.12
N PHE A 194 -0.67 25.84 -11.84
CA PHE A 194 -1.43 26.81 -11.05
C PHE A 194 -0.63 27.45 -9.91
N GLY A 195 0.69 27.26 -9.87
CA GLY A 195 1.57 27.91 -8.89
C GLY A 195 2.84 27.15 -8.56
N LYS A 196 3.59 27.69 -7.59
CA LYS A 196 4.82 27.07 -7.07
C LYS A 196 4.49 25.76 -6.36
N THR A 197 5.13 24.68 -6.79
CA THR A 197 5.03 23.37 -6.14
C THR A 197 6.28 23.09 -5.31
N ARG A 198 6.12 22.28 -4.26
CA ARG A 198 7.23 21.70 -3.49
C ARG A 198 7.16 20.19 -3.57
N LEU A 199 8.24 19.51 -3.22
CA LEU A 199 8.28 18.06 -3.12
C LEU A 199 8.19 17.67 -1.65
N ILE A 200 7.00 17.32 -1.18
CA ILE A 200 6.77 16.81 0.17
C ILE A 200 6.21 15.40 0.03
N GLU A 201 6.98 14.41 0.47
CA GLU A 201 6.67 12.99 0.21
C GLU A 201 5.92 12.32 1.37
N THR A 202 5.98 12.89 2.57
CA THR A 202 5.35 12.34 3.78
C THR A 202 3.89 12.81 3.94
N TYR A 203 3.01 11.91 4.38
CA TYR A 203 1.55 12.12 4.40
C TYR A 203 1.10 13.34 5.19
N TYR A 204 1.36 13.38 6.51
CA TYR A 204 0.87 14.47 7.35
C TYR A 204 1.51 15.83 7.03
N PRO A 205 2.84 15.94 6.80
CA PRO A 205 3.44 17.19 6.35
C PRO A 205 2.82 17.71 5.05
N LYS A 206 2.50 16.81 4.12
CA LYS A 206 1.79 17.17 2.89
C LYS A 206 0.37 17.69 3.15
N LEU A 207 -0.42 17.02 3.99
CA LEU A 207 -1.75 17.52 4.35
C LEU A 207 -1.69 18.91 5.00
N ILE A 208 -0.75 19.08 5.94
CA ILE A 208 -0.52 20.37 6.60
C ILE A 208 -0.20 21.43 5.54
N TYR A 209 0.73 21.16 4.63
CA TYR A 209 1.11 22.10 3.59
C TYR A 209 -0.02 22.42 2.61
N GLU A 210 -0.81 21.43 2.16
CA GLU A 210 -1.82 21.63 1.11
C GLU A 210 -3.16 22.16 1.62
N ILE A 211 -3.65 21.63 2.73
CA ILE A 211 -5.01 21.93 3.26
C ILE A 211 -4.98 22.61 4.64
N GLY A 212 -3.81 22.83 5.23
CA GLY A 212 -3.65 23.52 6.50
C GLY A 212 -3.84 22.59 7.70
N PRO A 213 -3.59 23.08 8.93
CA PRO A 213 -3.77 22.26 10.13
C PRO A 213 -5.24 21.94 10.35
N ILE A 214 -6.15 22.88 10.04
CA ILE A 214 -7.61 22.68 10.15
C ILE A 214 -8.08 21.60 9.17
N GLY A 215 -7.65 21.68 7.90
CA GLY A 215 -7.97 20.65 6.90
C GLY A 215 -7.40 19.29 7.27
N THR A 216 -6.18 19.26 7.83
CA THR A 216 -5.54 18.03 8.31
C THR A 216 -6.36 17.39 9.43
N ILE A 217 -6.82 18.18 10.41
CA ILE A 217 -7.69 17.69 11.49
C ILE A 217 -9.01 17.14 10.91
N ALA A 218 -9.65 17.86 9.97
CA ALA A 218 -10.87 17.40 9.33
C ALA A 218 -10.67 16.08 8.57
N MET A 219 -9.54 15.93 7.87
CA MET A 219 -9.17 14.69 7.18
C MET A 219 -8.94 13.54 8.16
N LEU A 220 -8.23 13.80 9.27
CA LEU A 220 -8.03 12.82 10.34
C LEU A 220 -9.35 12.38 10.95
N LEU A 221 -10.25 13.32 11.26
CA LEU A 221 -11.60 13.02 11.75
C LEU A 221 -12.36 12.13 10.74
N LEU A 222 -12.30 12.43 9.45
CA LEU A 222 -12.96 11.63 8.42
C LEU A 222 -12.45 10.18 8.41
N VAL A 223 -11.13 9.98 8.35
CA VAL A 223 -10.56 8.61 8.32
C VAL A 223 -10.79 7.87 9.64
N THR A 224 -10.81 8.59 10.78
CA THR A 224 -11.20 8.03 12.08
C THR A 224 -12.66 7.57 12.07
N VAL A 225 -13.59 8.37 11.54
CA VAL A 225 -15.01 8.02 11.43
C VAL A 225 -15.17 6.78 10.54
N ILE A 226 -14.53 6.73 9.38
CA ILE A 226 -14.55 5.56 8.48
C ILE A 226 -14.03 4.32 9.20
N THR A 227 -12.90 4.43 9.88
CA THR A 227 -12.28 3.32 10.61
C THR A 227 -13.19 2.82 11.73
N PHE A 228 -13.77 3.72 12.53
CA PHE A 228 -14.61 3.36 13.66
C PHE A 228 -15.97 2.80 13.24
N THR A 229 -16.60 3.39 12.23
CA THR A 229 -17.85 2.89 11.67
C THR A 229 -17.65 1.55 10.97
N GLY A 230 -16.54 1.39 10.25
CA GLY A 230 -16.12 0.10 9.68
C GLY A 230 -15.91 -0.98 10.75
N PHE A 231 -15.30 -0.62 11.89
CA PHE A 231 -15.11 -1.55 13.02
C PHE A 231 -16.46 -2.07 13.54
N LYS A 232 -17.41 -1.15 13.77
CA LYS A 232 -18.76 -1.51 14.20
C LYS A 232 -19.48 -2.35 13.15
N ALA A 233 -19.33 -2.00 11.87
CA ALA A 233 -19.99 -2.69 10.76
C ALA A 233 -19.56 -4.17 10.70
N TYR A 234 -18.27 -4.48 10.57
CA TYR A 234 -17.86 -5.88 10.46
C TYR A 234 -18.13 -6.68 11.75
N ARG A 235 -18.06 -6.06 12.92
CA ARG A 235 -18.39 -6.72 14.20
C ARG A 235 -19.87 -7.09 14.33
N SER A 236 -20.76 -6.38 13.63
CA SER A 236 -22.20 -6.65 13.65
C SER A 236 -22.63 -7.83 12.77
N VAL A 237 -21.75 -8.29 11.88
CA VAL A 237 -21.99 -9.41 10.96
C VAL A 237 -22.05 -10.73 11.72
N LYS A 238 -23.08 -11.54 11.44
CA LYS A 238 -23.27 -12.86 12.05
C LYS A 238 -22.52 -13.96 11.32
N ASP A 239 -22.51 -13.92 9.99
CA ASP A 239 -21.78 -14.92 9.20
C ASP A 239 -20.27 -14.88 9.49
N LYS A 240 -19.69 -16.04 9.77
CA LYS A 240 -18.28 -16.15 10.19
C LYS A 240 -17.32 -15.82 9.05
N SER A 241 -17.65 -16.18 7.81
CA SER A 241 -16.82 -15.93 6.63
C SER A 241 -16.81 -14.43 6.31
N LEU A 242 -17.98 -13.82 6.18
CA LEU A 242 -18.15 -12.39 5.93
C LEU A 242 -17.50 -11.55 7.02
N ARG A 243 -17.63 -11.95 8.29
CA ARG A 243 -16.98 -11.26 9.41
C ARG A 243 -15.46 -11.35 9.33
N SER A 244 -14.91 -12.48 8.88
CA SER A 244 -13.45 -12.66 8.71
C SER A 244 -12.91 -11.83 7.53
N TYR A 245 -13.64 -11.77 6.42
CA TYR A 245 -13.33 -10.85 5.31
C TYR A 245 -13.38 -9.39 5.77
N GLY A 246 -14.44 -9.01 6.49
CA GLY A 246 -14.60 -7.67 7.05
C GLY A 246 -13.49 -7.29 8.02
N ALA A 247 -13.07 -8.20 8.89
CA ALA A 247 -11.93 -7.97 9.78
C ALA A 247 -10.63 -7.74 9.00
N SER A 248 -10.35 -8.54 7.98
CA SER A 248 -9.14 -8.42 7.15
C SER A 248 -9.08 -7.07 6.41
N TYR A 249 -10.19 -6.69 5.78
CA TYR A 249 -10.30 -5.41 5.07
C TYR A 249 -10.30 -4.21 6.02
N TRP A 250 -10.93 -4.33 7.19
CA TRP A 250 -10.89 -3.30 8.21
C TRP A 250 -9.47 -3.04 8.73
N VAL A 251 -8.68 -4.10 8.96
CA VAL A 251 -7.26 -3.95 9.36
C VAL A 251 -6.47 -3.20 8.30
N PHE A 252 -6.68 -3.50 7.02
CA PHE A 252 -6.05 -2.73 5.95
C PHE A 252 -6.45 -1.25 6.00
N VAL A 253 -7.75 -0.94 6.12
CA VAL A 253 -8.26 0.42 6.26
C VAL A 253 -7.62 1.13 7.46
N LEU A 254 -7.50 0.46 8.61
CA LEU A 254 -6.85 1.00 9.80
C LEU A 254 -5.37 1.34 9.54
N ILE A 255 -4.60 0.40 8.98
CA ILE A 255 -3.17 0.58 8.71
C ILE A 255 -2.94 1.73 7.74
N ILE A 256 -3.74 1.82 6.67
CA ILE A 256 -3.59 2.86 5.66
C ILE A 256 -4.06 4.22 6.17
N SER A 257 -5.14 4.28 6.96
CA SER A 257 -5.68 5.54 7.49
C SER A 257 -4.69 6.31 8.37
N TYR A 258 -3.88 5.57 9.15
CA TYR A 258 -2.90 6.16 10.07
C TYR A 258 -1.45 5.97 9.61
N ASN A 259 -1.25 5.57 8.36
CA ASN A 259 0.10 5.40 7.84
C ASN A 259 0.82 6.76 7.78
N THR A 260 1.93 6.86 8.51
CA THR A 260 2.72 8.09 8.60
C THR A 260 3.69 8.23 7.43
N TYR A 261 3.99 7.13 6.74
CA TYR A 261 5.07 7.02 5.78
C TYR A 261 4.55 6.98 4.35
N TYR A 262 4.85 8.04 3.59
CA TYR A 262 4.34 8.25 2.23
C TYR A 262 2.81 8.45 2.17
N TYR A 263 2.26 8.91 1.05
CA TYR A 263 0.83 9.23 0.92
C TYR A 263 0.05 8.07 0.26
N PRO A 264 -0.44 7.04 0.99
CA PRO A 264 -1.14 5.92 0.37
C PRO A 264 -2.48 6.29 -0.27
N LEU A 265 -3.13 7.38 0.16
CA LEU A 265 -4.45 7.79 -0.35
C LEU A 265 -4.43 8.66 -1.63
N ASP A 266 -3.26 8.95 -2.19
CA ASP A 266 -3.00 9.77 -3.41
C ASP A 266 -2.07 9.00 -4.35
N VAL A 267 -1.80 7.74 -4.02
CA VAL A 267 -0.91 6.88 -4.80
C VAL A 267 -1.69 5.65 -5.22
N ASP A 268 -1.84 5.52 -6.53
CA ASP A 268 -2.40 4.31 -7.11
C ASP A 268 -1.46 3.11 -6.90
N PRO A 269 -2.00 1.90 -6.66
CA PRO A 269 -3.43 1.57 -6.61
C PRO A 269 -4.04 1.63 -5.20
N VAL A 270 -3.30 2.07 -4.18
CA VAL A 270 -3.72 1.97 -2.77
C VAL A 270 -4.92 2.85 -2.48
N ALA A 271 -4.96 4.04 -3.06
CA ALA A 271 -6.11 4.94 -2.93
C ALA A 271 -7.40 4.22 -3.36
N VAL A 272 -7.38 3.55 -4.52
CA VAL A 272 -8.52 2.79 -5.05
C VAL A 272 -8.89 1.64 -4.12
N TYR A 273 -7.90 0.84 -3.68
CA TYR A 273 -8.15 -0.30 -2.80
C TYR A 273 -8.64 0.10 -1.41
N TYR A 274 -8.16 1.23 -0.87
CA TYR A 274 -8.64 1.77 0.40
C TYR A 274 -10.14 2.06 0.35
N TRP A 275 -10.58 2.82 -0.65
CA TRP A 275 -11.99 3.18 -0.80
C TRP A 275 -12.86 1.96 -1.11
N TYR A 276 -12.35 1.03 -1.91
CA TYR A 276 -13.01 -0.25 -2.15
C TYR A 276 -13.22 -1.02 -0.84
N PHE A 277 -12.17 -1.23 -0.04
CA PHE A 277 -12.26 -1.97 1.22
C PHE A 277 -13.15 -1.27 2.25
N ALA A 278 -13.04 0.06 2.37
CA ALA A 278 -13.93 0.84 3.23
C ALA A 278 -15.40 0.65 2.81
N GLY A 279 -15.68 0.73 1.51
CA GLY A 279 -17.01 0.50 0.95
C GLY A 279 -17.55 -0.91 1.24
N VAL A 280 -16.74 -1.94 1.01
CA VAL A 280 -17.12 -3.34 1.29
C VAL A 280 -17.43 -3.51 2.78
N VAL A 281 -16.53 -3.09 3.67
CA VAL A 281 -16.68 -3.24 5.13
C VAL A 281 -17.96 -2.56 5.62
N LEU A 282 -18.25 -1.35 5.16
CA LEU A 282 -19.46 -0.62 5.53
C LEU A 282 -20.73 -1.26 4.98
N ARG A 283 -20.64 -1.97 3.84
CA ARG A 283 -21.78 -2.65 3.21
C ARG A 283 -22.06 -4.04 3.78
N LEU A 284 -21.08 -4.67 4.43
CA LEU A 284 -21.20 -6.04 4.98
C LEU A 284 -22.46 -6.30 5.82
N PRO A 285 -22.92 -5.41 6.73
CA PRO A 285 -24.12 -5.67 7.52
C PRO A 285 -25.39 -5.83 6.68
N ALA A 286 -25.48 -5.13 5.54
CA ALA A 286 -26.59 -5.28 4.62
C ALA A 286 -26.53 -6.62 3.88
N ILE A 287 -25.33 -7.02 3.47
CA ILE A 287 -25.08 -8.32 2.80
C ILE A 287 -25.40 -9.48 3.76
N ASP A 288 -24.95 -9.39 5.01
CA ASP A 288 -25.24 -10.40 6.05
C ASP A 288 -26.75 -10.56 6.26
N LYS A 289 -27.51 -9.47 6.34
CA LYS A 289 -28.98 -9.55 6.46
C LYS A 289 -29.63 -10.25 5.27
N GLN A 290 -29.16 -10.00 4.05
CA GLN A 290 -29.66 -10.66 2.85
C GLN A 290 -29.35 -12.15 2.87
N GLU A 291 -28.14 -12.53 3.25
CA GLU A 291 -27.73 -13.94 3.34
C GLU A 291 -28.50 -14.69 4.43
N GLN A 292 -28.69 -14.08 5.60
CA GLN A 292 -29.50 -14.67 6.67
C GLN A 292 -30.98 -14.84 6.26
N ALA A 293 -31.52 -13.93 5.45
CA ALA A 293 -32.88 -14.07 4.92
C ALA A 293 -32.97 -15.22 3.90
N ARG A 294 -31.95 -15.37 3.04
CA ARG A 294 -31.86 -16.48 2.08
C ARG A 294 -31.82 -17.84 2.79
N ILE A 295 -30.95 -17.98 3.79
CA ILE A 295 -30.82 -19.23 4.58
C ILE A 295 -32.16 -19.59 5.25
N LYS A 296 -32.84 -18.63 5.87
CA LYS A 296 -34.15 -18.88 6.49
C LYS A 296 -35.21 -19.34 5.49
N ALA A 297 -35.26 -18.72 4.32
CA ALA A 297 -36.21 -19.12 3.27
C ALA A 297 -35.92 -20.55 2.76
N GLU A 298 -34.64 -20.93 2.66
CA GLU A 298 -34.23 -22.28 2.30
C GLU A 298 -34.63 -23.31 3.37
N GLU A 299 -34.43 -23.01 4.65
CA GLU A 299 -34.86 -23.85 5.78
C GLU A 299 -36.38 -24.02 5.84
N GLU A 300 -37.16 -22.96 5.59
CA GLU A 300 -38.64 -23.03 5.54
C GLU A 300 -39.13 -23.90 4.37
N MET A 301 -38.47 -23.84 3.21
CA MET A 301 -38.80 -24.69 2.06
C MET A 301 -38.45 -26.17 2.29
N GLU A 302 -37.34 -26.47 2.97
CA GLU A 302 -36.98 -27.86 3.31
C GLU A 302 -37.93 -28.44 4.36
N ASN A 303 -38.33 -27.66 5.36
CA ASN A 303 -39.27 -28.12 6.40
C ASN A 303 -40.71 -28.29 5.89
N SER A 304 -41.05 -27.75 4.72
CA SER A 304 -42.36 -27.90 4.08
C SER A 304 -42.44 -29.09 3.11
N LYS A 305 -41.34 -29.83 2.88
CA LYS A 305 -41.29 -31.04 2.06
C LYS A 305 -41.35 -32.30 2.92
#